data_AF-A0A7Y8Q2K8-F1
#
_entry.id   AF-A0A7Y8Q2K8-F1
#
_cell.length_a   1.000
_cell.length_b   1.000
_cell.length_c   1.000
_cell.angle_alpha   90.00
_cell.angle_beta   90.00
_cell.angle_gamma   90.00
#
_symmetry.space_group_name_H-M   'P 1'
#
loop_
_entity.id
_entity.type
_entity.pdbx_description
1 polymer ?
#
loop_
_entity_poly.entity_id
_entity_poly.type
_entity_poly.pdbx_seq_one_letter_code
_entity_poly.pdbx_strand_id
1 'polypeptide(L)'
;MRQLKEDFQFLKEIADEFFQQEAIVKKLIDFEKFEIKGWEIWLQVEFAIFMYKHEKISAVEREVRFEFDKRISKEKDICSIDFMIRQKHKQSSIPLEIKQHKNISHCIRYMLKDMEKYEKIRGSKITTGRFLWCLGVHPTPQDEAYLTTLINENKFREINLDFVFSKHIEDTKFSFTLI
;
A
#
# COMPACT_ATOMS: atom_id res chain seq x y z
N MET A 1 3.26 -19.81 0.88
CA MET A 1 1.93 -19.42 1.39
C MET A 1 1.96 -18.88 2.82
N ARG A 2 2.57 -19.56 3.81
CA ARG A 2 2.58 -19.09 5.21
C ARG A 2 3.09 -17.65 5.38
N GLN A 3 4.25 -17.32 4.79
CA GLN A 3 4.80 -15.96 4.89
C GLN A 3 3.84 -14.91 4.31
N LEU A 4 3.23 -15.17 3.15
CA LEU A 4 2.28 -14.25 2.52
C LEU A 4 1.07 -13.96 3.43
N LYS A 5 0.53 -14.99 4.10
CA LYS A 5 -0.56 -14.84 5.08
C LYS A 5 -0.13 -14.05 6.33
N GLU A 6 1.08 -14.29 6.83
CA GLU A 6 1.64 -13.53 7.95
C GLU A 6 1.84 -12.05 7.60
N ASP A 7 2.32 -11.75 6.37
CA ASP A 7 2.55 -10.38 5.90
C ASP A 7 1.23 -9.63 5.76
N PHE A 8 0.25 -10.28 5.13
CA PHE A 8 -1.08 -9.72 4.92
C PHE A 8 -1.77 -9.38 6.25
N GLN A 9 -1.79 -10.35 7.18
CA GLN A 9 -2.42 -10.16 8.47
C GLN A 9 -1.74 -9.05 9.27
N PHE A 10 -0.41 -9.00 9.23
CA PHE A 10 0.36 -7.94 9.85
C PHE A 10 0.01 -6.56 9.26
N LEU A 11 0.08 -6.40 7.94
CA LEU A 11 -0.21 -5.11 7.29
C LEU A 11 -1.66 -4.68 7.48
N LYS A 12 -2.60 -5.63 7.47
CA LYS A 12 -4.01 -5.39 7.77
C LYS A 12 -4.19 -4.81 9.18
N GLU A 13 -3.56 -5.40 10.20
CA GLU A 13 -3.59 -4.88 11.57
C GLU A 13 -3.01 -3.47 11.65
N ILE A 14 -1.81 -3.25 11.08
CA ILE A 14 -1.15 -1.94 11.08
C ILE A 14 -2.02 -0.86 10.39
N ALA A 15 -2.62 -1.18 9.24
CA ALA A 15 -3.48 -0.24 8.52
C ALA A 15 -4.77 0.07 9.30
N ASP A 16 -5.41 -0.96 9.88
CA ASP A 16 -6.64 -0.78 10.66
C ASP A 16 -6.39 0.09 11.90
N GLU A 17 -5.33 -0.19 12.66
CA GLU A 17 -4.93 0.62 13.81
C GLU A 17 -4.60 2.07 13.41
N PHE A 18 -3.92 2.26 12.28
CA PHE A 18 -3.58 3.60 11.80
C PHE A 18 -4.81 4.45 11.48
N PHE A 19 -5.77 3.89 10.75
CA PHE A 19 -6.98 4.61 10.33
C PHE A 19 -8.02 4.80 11.44
N GLN A 20 -7.85 4.15 12.59
CA GLN A 20 -8.66 4.38 13.79
C GLN A 20 -8.20 5.59 14.63
N GLN A 21 -7.04 6.17 14.32
CA GLN A 21 -6.55 7.33 15.06
C GLN A 21 -7.42 8.57 14.79
N GLU A 22 -7.96 9.18 15.86
CA GLU A 22 -8.82 10.37 15.78
C GLU A 22 -8.18 11.51 14.95
N ALA A 23 -6.87 11.72 15.12
CA ALA A 23 -6.13 12.74 14.37
C ALA A 23 -6.13 12.49 12.86
N ILE A 24 -6.06 11.23 12.44
CA ILE A 24 -6.08 10.83 11.02
C ILE A 24 -7.49 11.00 10.45
N VAL A 25 -8.51 10.49 11.16
CA VAL A 25 -9.92 10.62 10.76
C VAL A 25 -10.30 12.10 10.60
N LYS A 26 -9.96 12.95 11.57
CA LYS A 26 -10.20 14.39 11.52
C LYS A 26 -9.56 15.04 10.29
N LYS A 27 -8.34 14.64 9.93
CA LYS A 27 -7.65 15.17 8.76
C LYS A 27 -8.28 14.73 7.45
N LEU A 28 -8.74 13.49 7.37
CA LEU A 28 -9.49 13.00 6.20
C LEU A 28 -10.81 13.76 6.02
N ILE A 29 -11.53 14.05 7.12
CA ILE A 29 -12.74 14.89 7.10
C ILE A 29 -12.40 16.30 6.59
N ASP A 30 -11.31 16.91 7.08
CA ASP A 30 -10.86 18.23 6.61
C ASP A 30 -10.52 18.19 5.11
N PHE A 31 -9.81 17.17 4.64
CA PHE A 31 -9.46 17.05 3.22
C PHE A 31 -10.68 16.94 2.33
N GLU A 32 -11.71 16.22 2.78
CA GLU A 32 -12.96 16.15 2.07
C GLU A 32 -13.68 17.52 2.07
N LYS A 33 -13.86 18.11 3.25
CA LYS A 33 -14.56 19.38 3.45
C LYS A 33 -13.96 20.53 2.65
N PHE A 34 -12.63 20.57 2.55
CA PHE A 34 -11.88 21.62 1.86
C PHE A 34 -11.39 21.19 0.47
N GLU A 35 -11.84 20.03 -0.04
CA GLU A 35 -11.46 19.48 -1.34
C GLU A 35 -9.94 19.40 -1.58
N ILE A 36 -9.17 19.10 -0.53
CA ILE A 36 -7.72 18.96 -0.60
C ILE A 36 -7.36 17.72 -1.43
N LYS A 37 -6.41 17.89 -2.35
CA LYS A 37 -5.95 16.85 -3.28
C LYS A 37 -4.46 16.60 -3.08
N GLY A 38 -3.99 15.44 -3.54
CA GLY A 38 -2.56 15.12 -3.55
C GLY A 38 -1.96 14.93 -2.16
N TRP A 39 -2.78 14.57 -1.16
CA TRP A 39 -2.34 14.35 0.22
C TRP A 39 -1.71 12.96 0.44
N GLU A 40 -1.44 12.19 -0.63
CA GLU A 40 -0.75 10.90 -0.57
C GLU A 40 0.58 10.99 0.20
N ILE A 41 1.39 12.01 -0.08
CA ILE A 41 2.66 12.23 0.62
C ILE A 41 2.44 12.53 2.11
N TRP A 42 1.40 13.30 2.45
CA TRP A 42 1.04 13.52 3.86
C TRP A 42 0.68 12.20 4.53
N LEU A 43 -0.14 11.37 3.88
CA LEU A 43 -0.53 10.05 4.39
C LEU A 43 0.70 9.18 4.64
N GLN A 44 1.64 9.15 3.69
CA GLN A 44 2.91 8.43 3.85
C GLN A 44 3.71 8.95 5.06
N VAL A 45 3.81 10.26 5.24
CA VAL A 45 4.53 10.85 6.38
C VAL A 45 3.88 10.45 7.71
N GLU A 46 2.56 10.58 7.84
CA GLU A 46 1.86 10.20 9.06
C GLU A 46 1.93 8.70 9.33
N PHE A 47 1.80 7.88 8.29
CA PHE A 47 1.92 6.42 8.41
C PHE A 47 3.32 6.02 8.89
N ALA A 48 4.36 6.70 8.42
CA ALA A 48 5.72 6.50 8.90
C ALA A 48 5.87 6.85 10.39
N ILE A 49 5.36 8.01 10.80
CA ILE A 49 5.39 8.47 12.20
C ILE A 49 4.69 7.48 13.12
N PHE A 50 3.52 6.97 12.70
CA PHE A 50 2.80 5.91 13.40
C PHE A 50 3.67 4.65 13.52
N MET A 51 4.21 4.15 12.41
CA MET A 51 5.01 2.92 12.40
C MET A 51 6.31 3.04 13.20
N TYR A 52 6.96 4.21 13.24
CA TYR A 52 8.16 4.43 14.07
C TYR A 52 7.89 4.27 15.57
N LYS A 53 6.66 4.51 16.00
CA LYS A 53 6.24 4.38 17.41
C LYS A 53 5.58 3.02 17.69
N HIS A 54 5.32 2.22 16.66
CA HIS A 54 4.52 1.01 16.76
C HIS A 54 5.31 -0.17 17.35
N GLU A 55 4.76 -0.82 18.37
CA GLU A 55 5.46 -1.85 19.13
C GLU A 55 5.80 -3.12 18.33
N LYS A 56 5.06 -3.47 17.27
CA LYS A 56 5.35 -4.66 16.44
C LYS A 56 6.41 -4.39 15.36
N ILE A 57 6.88 -3.16 15.20
CA ILE A 57 7.79 -2.74 14.13
C ILE A 57 9.19 -2.48 14.71
N SER A 58 10.22 -2.96 14.02
CA SER A 58 11.62 -2.80 14.42
C SER A 58 12.37 -1.76 13.60
N ALA A 59 11.98 -1.56 12.34
CA ALA A 59 12.55 -0.56 11.45
C ALA A 59 11.55 -0.24 10.34
N VAL A 60 11.62 1.00 9.87
CA VAL A 60 10.90 1.51 8.71
C VAL A 60 11.88 2.34 7.92
N GLU A 61 11.97 2.10 6.62
CA GLU A 61 12.68 2.95 5.68
C GLU A 61 11.68 3.49 4.66
N ARG A 62 11.79 4.78 4.33
CA ARG A 62 10.95 5.45 3.34
C ARG A 62 11.70 5.65 2.02
N GLU A 63 10.96 5.69 0.92
CA GLU A 63 11.46 6.10 -0.39
C GLU A 63 12.72 5.32 -0.82
N VAL A 64 12.68 4.00 -0.63
CA VAL A 64 13.84 3.13 -0.86
C VAL A 64 14.02 2.92 -2.36
N ARG A 65 15.15 3.38 -2.87
CA ARG A 65 15.48 3.36 -4.30
C ARG A 65 16.24 2.09 -4.68
N PHE A 66 15.74 1.40 -5.70
CA PHE A 66 16.38 0.27 -6.34
C PHE A 66 16.83 0.66 -7.74
N GLU A 67 18.14 0.53 -8.00
CA GLU A 67 18.71 0.72 -9.34
C GLU A 67 18.57 -0.58 -10.14
N PHE A 68 18.05 -0.51 -11.37
CA PHE A 68 17.96 -1.71 -12.21
C PHE A 68 19.35 -2.11 -12.74
N ASP A 69 19.56 -3.40 -12.98
CA ASP A 69 20.75 -3.86 -13.72
C ASP A 69 20.69 -3.30 -15.15
N LYS A 70 21.61 -2.39 -15.46
CA LYS A 70 21.73 -1.70 -16.77
C LYS A 70 21.96 -2.65 -17.95
N ARG A 71 22.21 -3.93 -17.71
CA ARG A 71 22.31 -4.97 -18.75
C ARG A 71 20.94 -5.46 -19.23
N ILE A 72 19.87 -5.23 -18.47
CA ILE A 72 18.49 -5.67 -18.77
C ILE A 72 17.64 -4.53 -19.36
N SER A 73 17.92 -3.28 -18.98
CA SER A 73 17.23 -2.09 -19.51
C SER A 73 18.22 -0.97 -19.82
N LYS A 74 18.10 -0.34 -21.01
CA LYS A 74 18.88 0.84 -21.41
C LYS A 74 18.32 2.15 -20.82
N GLU A 75 17.08 2.13 -20.33
CA GLU A 75 16.47 3.27 -19.67
C GLU A 75 16.79 3.20 -18.18
N LYS A 76 17.36 4.30 -17.65
CA LYS A 76 17.67 4.47 -16.24
C LYS A 76 16.38 4.53 -15.44
N ASP A 77 15.75 3.39 -15.19
CA ASP A 77 14.57 3.38 -14.35
C ASP A 77 15.00 3.03 -12.94
N ILE A 78 14.85 3.98 -12.04
CA ILE A 78 14.96 3.74 -10.61
C ILE A 78 13.55 3.34 -10.16
N CYS A 79 13.41 2.23 -9.44
CA CYS A 79 12.15 1.97 -8.72
C CYS A 79 12.33 2.48 -7.30
N SER A 80 11.54 3.49 -6.91
CA SER A 80 11.43 3.89 -5.50
C SER A 80 10.23 3.16 -4.91
N ILE A 81 10.43 2.48 -3.80
CA ILE A 81 9.35 1.87 -3.01
C ILE A 81 9.05 2.77 -1.82
N ASP A 82 7.77 3.08 -1.60
CA ASP A 82 7.35 4.00 -0.53
C ASP A 82 7.84 3.58 0.85
N PHE A 83 7.71 2.28 1.18
CA PHE A 83 8.13 1.74 2.48
C PHE A 83 8.81 0.38 2.40
N MET A 84 9.81 0.21 3.24
CA MET A 84 10.34 -1.10 3.64
C MET A 84 10.13 -1.28 5.15
N ILE A 85 9.22 -2.19 5.52
CA ILE A 85 8.77 -2.36 6.91
C ILE A 85 9.33 -3.65 7.49
N ARG A 86 10.13 -3.56 8.56
CA ARG A 86 10.67 -4.73 9.25
C ARG A 86 9.94 -4.99 10.56
N GLN A 87 9.14 -6.07 10.58
CA GLN A 87 8.51 -6.59 11.79
C GLN A 87 9.57 -6.95 12.85
N LYS A 88 9.24 -6.80 14.14
CA LYS A 88 10.09 -7.32 15.22
C LYS A 88 10.35 -8.81 15.03
N HIS A 89 11.59 -9.24 15.32
CA HIS A 89 12.07 -10.63 15.19
C HIS A 89 12.11 -11.20 13.75
N LYS A 90 11.86 -10.39 12.72
CA LYS A 90 12.04 -10.79 11.31
C LYS A 90 13.27 -10.10 10.72
N GLN A 91 13.96 -10.79 9.81
CA GLN A 91 15.17 -10.27 9.17
C GLN A 91 14.89 -9.48 7.89
N SER A 92 13.89 -9.89 7.10
CA SER A 92 13.53 -9.25 5.83
C SER A 92 12.41 -8.23 5.99
N SER A 93 12.50 -7.13 5.23
CA SER A 93 11.47 -6.09 5.21
C SER A 93 10.35 -6.42 4.22
N ILE A 94 9.11 -6.05 4.60
CA ILE A 94 7.93 -6.08 3.73
C ILE A 94 7.91 -4.79 2.92
N PRO A 95 7.96 -4.86 1.57
CA PRO A 95 7.76 -3.71 0.73
C PRO A 95 6.27 -3.34 0.69
N LEU A 96 5.97 -2.05 0.84
CA LEU A 96 4.61 -1.50 0.77
C LEU A 96 4.60 -0.21 -0.06
N GLU A 97 3.67 -0.12 -1.01
CA GLU A 97 3.31 1.09 -1.74
C GLU A 97 2.00 1.67 -1.21
N ILE A 98 1.91 2.99 -1.11
CA ILE A 98 0.68 3.69 -0.75
C ILE A 98 0.13 4.43 -1.96
N LYS A 99 -1.17 4.30 -2.20
CA LYS A 99 -1.87 5.07 -3.24
C LYS A 99 -3.06 5.83 -2.70
N GLN A 100 -3.31 6.98 -3.29
CA GLN A 100 -4.49 7.78 -3.04
C GLN A 100 -5.08 8.22 -4.38
N HIS A 101 -6.40 8.06 -4.52
CA HIS A 101 -7.09 8.66 -5.66
C HIS A 101 -8.57 8.93 -5.36
N LYS A 102 -9.10 10.03 -5.89
CA LYS A 102 -10.53 10.41 -5.80
C LYS A 102 -11.51 9.48 -6.54
N ASN A 103 -11.00 8.43 -7.15
CA ASN A 103 -11.76 7.46 -7.93
C ASN A 103 -11.14 6.09 -7.64
N ILE A 104 -11.95 5.19 -7.12
CA ILE A 104 -11.52 3.86 -6.69
C ILE A 104 -10.90 3.06 -7.83
N SER A 105 -11.49 3.06 -9.03
CA SER A 105 -10.97 2.32 -10.19
C SER A 105 -9.55 2.75 -10.56
N HIS A 106 -9.28 4.06 -10.50
CA HIS A 106 -7.93 4.58 -10.72
C HIS A 106 -6.98 4.24 -9.57
N CYS A 107 -7.43 4.29 -8.31
CA CYS A 107 -6.62 3.90 -7.16
C CYS A 107 -6.14 2.45 -7.28
N ILE A 108 -7.09 1.51 -7.45
CA ILE A 108 -6.81 0.08 -7.63
C ILE A 108 -5.92 -0.15 -8.86
N ARG A 109 -6.20 0.50 -9.99
CA ARG A 109 -5.36 0.39 -11.19
C ARG A 109 -3.91 0.80 -10.93
N TYR A 110 -3.67 1.88 -10.18
CA TYR A 110 -2.31 2.33 -9.88
C TYR A 110 -1.60 1.39 -8.92
N MET A 111 -2.29 0.89 -7.90
CA MET A 111 -1.76 -0.17 -7.02
C MET A 111 -1.30 -1.38 -7.83
N LEU A 112 -2.16 -1.93 -8.69
CA LEU A 112 -1.84 -3.11 -9.49
C LEU A 112 -0.67 -2.89 -10.46
N LYS A 113 -0.55 -1.68 -11.03
CA LYS A 113 0.59 -1.30 -11.88
C LYS A 113 1.91 -1.31 -11.11
N ASP A 114 1.94 -0.82 -9.89
CA ASP A 114 3.16 -0.82 -9.09
C ASP A 114 3.55 -2.24 -8.64
N MET A 115 2.58 -3.10 -8.35
CA MET A 115 2.83 -4.53 -8.13
C MET A 115 3.45 -5.20 -9.36
N GLU A 116 2.92 -4.94 -10.57
CA GLU A 116 3.48 -5.46 -11.82
C GLU A 116 4.90 -4.95 -12.07
N LYS A 117 5.15 -3.66 -11.82
CA LYS A 117 6.47 -3.04 -11.92
C LYS A 117 7.47 -3.68 -10.95
N TYR A 118 7.04 -3.94 -9.71
CA TYR A 118 7.88 -4.57 -8.71
C TYR A 118 8.22 -6.03 -9.04
N GLU A 119 7.27 -6.82 -9.54
CA GLU A 119 7.55 -8.20 -9.94
C GLU A 119 8.60 -8.28 -11.06
N LYS A 120 8.63 -7.31 -11.99
CA LYS A 120 9.68 -7.21 -13.02
C LYS A 120 11.08 -7.01 -12.44
N ILE A 121 11.21 -6.41 -11.25
CA ILE A 121 12.51 -6.23 -10.57
C ILE A 121 12.79 -7.28 -9.50
N ARG A 122 11.78 -7.98 -9.01
CA ARG A 122 11.90 -8.96 -7.93
C ARG A 122 12.86 -10.10 -8.25
N GLY A 123 12.99 -10.47 -9.53
CA GLY A 123 13.96 -11.47 -9.99
C GLY A 123 15.42 -11.02 -9.98
N SER A 124 15.70 -9.73 -9.73
CA SER A 124 17.06 -9.22 -9.53
C SER A 124 17.48 -9.37 -8.06
N LYS A 125 18.80 -9.46 -7.79
CA LYS A 125 19.40 -9.59 -6.43
C LYS A 125 19.10 -8.42 -5.47
N ILE A 126 18.20 -7.52 -5.84
CA ILE A 126 18.03 -6.18 -5.29
C ILE A 126 16.82 -6.11 -4.33
N THR A 127 15.93 -7.11 -4.34
CA THR A 127 14.70 -7.10 -3.51
C THR A 127 14.81 -7.97 -2.24
N THR A 128 13.86 -7.83 -1.32
CA THR A 128 13.81 -8.61 -0.06
C THR A 128 13.30 -10.04 -0.22
N GLY A 129 12.95 -10.46 -1.43
CA GLY A 129 12.29 -11.74 -1.72
C GLY A 129 10.81 -11.80 -1.29
N ARG A 130 10.31 -10.81 -0.53
CA ARG A 130 8.90 -10.68 -0.15
C ARG A 130 8.07 -10.01 -1.25
N PHE A 131 6.76 -10.20 -1.16
CA PHE A 131 5.78 -9.63 -2.08
C PHE A 131 5.59 -8.14 -1.82
N LEU A 132 5.41 -7.34 -2.88
CA LEU A 132 4.97 -5.95 -2.74
C LEU A 132 3.49 -5.91 -2.46
N TRP A 133 3.14 -5.30 -1.35
CA TRP A 133 1.76 -4.99 -0.98
C TRP A 133 1.44 -3.54 -1.37
N CYS A 134 0.17 -3.26 -1.59
CA CYS A 134 -0.33 -1.93 -1.86
C CYS A 134 -1.45 -1.56 -0.89
N LEU A 135 -1.36 -0.39 -0.28
CA LEU A 135 -2.41 0.22 0.54
C LEU A 135 -3.00 1.42 -0.19
N GLY A 136 -4.23 1.29 -0.68
CA GLY A 136 -4.94 2.34 -1.40
C GLY A 136 -5.98 3.02 -0.52
N VAL A 137 -6.04 4.35 -0.52
CA VAL A 137 -7.15 5.13 0.06
C VAL A 137 -7.97 5.79 -1.04
N HIS A 138 -9.27 5.55 -1.01
CA HIS A 138 -10.20 5.97 -2.05
C HIS A 138 -11.59 6.25 -1.46
N PRO A 139 -12.50 6.93 -2.20
CA PRO A 139 -13.88 7.06 -1.76
C PRO A 139 -14.51 5.69 -1.49
N THR A 140 -15.31 5.59 -0.43
CA THR A 140 -16.03 4.36 -0.09
C THR A 140 -16.93 3.95 -1.26
N PRO A 141 -16.81 2.71 -1.77
CA PRO A 141 -17.68 2.24 -2.84
C PRO A 141 -19.12 2.15 -2.35
N GLN A 142 -20.08 2.38 -3.25
CA GLN A 142 -21.50 2.20 -2.94
C GLN A 142 -21.88 0.73 -2.78
N ASP A 143 -21.08 -0.18 -3.38
CA ASP A 143 -21.31 -1.61 -3.42
C ASP A 143 -19.96 -2.34 -3.25
N GLU A 144 -19.87 -3.26 -2.29
CA GLU A 144 -18.69 -4.08 -2.07
C GLU A 144 -18.37 -4.98 -3.27
N ALA A 145 -19.38 -5.42 -4.02
CA ALA A 145 -19.18 -6.21 -5.22
C ALA A 145 -18.40 -5.42 -6.29
N TYR A 146 -18.51 -4.09 -6.30
CA TYR A 146 -17.80 -3.25 -7.25
C TYR A 146 -16.28 -3.35 -7.11
N LEU A 147 -15.75 -3.42 -5.88
CA LEU A 147 -14.31 -3.60 -5.67
C LEU A 147 -13.85 -4.95 -6.21
N THR A 148 -14.59 -6.01 -5.93
CA THR A 148 -14.31 -7.35 -6.43
C THR A 148 -14.30 -7.38 -7.96
N THR A 149 -15.25 -6.72 -8.61
CA THR A 149 -15.29 -6.56 -10.07
C THR A 149 -14.05 -5.83 -10.59
N LEU A 150 -13.68 -4.69 -9.98
CA LEU A 150 -12.48 -3.94 -10.38
C LEU A 150 -11.20 -4.76 -10.28
N ILE A 151 -11.10 -5.61 -9.25
CA ILE A 151 -9.96 -6.50 -9.06
C ILE A 151 -10.00 -7.66 -10.06
N ASN A 152 -11.14 -8.31 -10.28
CA ASN A 152 -11.21 -9.47 -11.18
C ASN A 152 -11.09 -9.10 -12.66
N GLU A 153 -11.60 -7.94 -13.07
CA GLU A 153 -11.57 -7.49 -14.47
C GLU A 153 -10.26 -6.77 -14.84
N ASN A 154 -9.30 -6.69 -13.91
CA ASN A 154 -8.03 -6.06 -14.16
C ASN A 154 -7.21 -6.84 -15.22
N LYS A 155 -6.39 -6.12 -16.00
CA LYS A 155 -5.54 -6.71 -17.05
C LYS A 155 -4.06 -6.81 -16.67
N PHE A 156 -3.71 -6.46 -15.44
CA PHE A 156 -2.32 -6.37 -14.98
C PHE A 156 -1.84 -7.72 -14.44
N ARG A 157 -2.63 -8.35 -13.56
CA ARG A 157 -2.27 -9.64 -12.95
C ARG A 157 -3.47 -10.31 -12.30
N GLU A 158 -3.37 -11.62 -12.11
CA GLU A 158 -4.28 -12.34 -11.23
C GLU A 158 -4.02 -11.94 -9.76
N ILE A 159 -5.10 -11.66 -9.03
CA ILE A 159 -5.11 -11.33 -7.62
C ILE A 159 -5.94 -12.38 -6.90
N ASN A 160 -5.35 -13.01 -5.89
CA ASN A 160 -6.12 -13.89 -5.01
C ASN A 160 -6.89 -13.04 -4.00
N LEU A 161 -8.21 -13.13 -4.04
CA LEU A 161 -9.13 -12.36 -3.19
C LEU A 161 -8.97 -12.67 -1.69
N ASP A 162 -8.37 -13.81 -1.30
CA ASP A 162 -8.01 -14.10 0.10
C ASP A 162 -7.01 -13.08 0.68
N PHE A 163 -6.30 -12.35 -0.19
CA PHE A 163 -5.32 -11.33 0.15
C PHE A 163 -5.78 -9.92 -0.21
N VAL A 164 -7.10 -9.73 -0.31
CA VAL A 164 -7.72 -8.41 -0.46
C VAL A 164 -8.48 -8.09 0.82
N PHE A 165 -8.19 -6.92 1.38
CA PHE A 165 -8.93 -6.41 2.53
C PHE A 165 -9.34 -4.97 2.27
N SER A 166 -10.64 -4.68 2.40
CA SER A 166 -11.15 -3.32 2.33
C SER A 166 -11.97 -3.01 3.56
N LYS A 167 -11.83 -1.80 4.11
CA LYS A 167 -12.61 -1.34 5.25
C LYS A 167 -12.94 0.13 5.09
N HIS A 168 -14.18 0.49 5.44
CA HIS A 168 -14.59 1.87 5.60
C HIS A 168 -13.86 2.52 6.77
N ILE A 169 -13.36 3.74 6.56
CA ILE A 169 -12.76 4.55 7.63
C ILE A 169 -13.91 5.31 8.27
N GLU A 170 -14.25 4.90 9.50
CA GLU A 170 -15.37 5.45 10.28
C GLU A 170 -15.34 7.00 10.29
N ASP A 171 -16.53 7.60 10.22
CA ASP A 171 -16.77 9.06 10.17
C ASP A 171 -16.22 9.80 8.95
N THR A 172 -15.70 9.10 7.93
CA THR A 172 -15.22 9.71 6.68
C THR A 172 -16.00 9.19 5.48
N LYS A 173 -15.81 9.77 4.28
CA LYS A 173 -16.27 9.16 3.02
C LYS A 173 -15.23 8.26 2.35
N PHE A 174 -14.19 7.86 3.08
CA PHE A 174 -13.09 7.07 2.53
C PHE A 174 -13.11 5.64 3.03
N SER A 175 -12.57 4.76 2.20
CA SER A 175 -12.18 3.41 2.57
C SER A 175 -10.70 3.24 2.27
N PHE A 176 -10.05 2.32 2.98
CA PHE A 176 -8.74 1.82 2.59
C PHE A 176 -8.86 0.38 2.09
N THR A 177 -8.01 0.03 1.13
CA THR A 177 -7.91 -1.31 0.57
C THR A 177 -6.45 -1.76 0.54
N LEU A 178 -6.18 -2.95 1.06
CA LEU A 178 -4.89 -3.65 1.02
C LEU A 178 -4.96 -4.79 0.00
N ILE A 179 -3.98 -4.86 -0.90
CA ILE A 179 -3.83 -5.90 -1.96
C ILE A 179 -2.37 -6.34 -2.03
#